data_AF-B0WJA9-F1
#
_entry.id   AF-B0WJA9-F1
#
_cell.length_a   1.000
_cell.length_b   1.000
_cell.length_c   1.000
_cell.angle_alpha   90.00
_cell.angle_beta   90.00
_cell.angle_gamma   90.00
#
_symmetry.space_group_name_H-M   'P 1'
#
loop_
_entity.id
_entity.type
_entity.pdbx_description
1 polymer ?
#
loop_
_entity_poly.entity_id
_entity_poly.type
_entity_poly.pdbx_seq_one_letter_code
_entity_poly.pdbx_strand_id
1 'polypeptide(L)'
;MNDIRRLKEQQREKHPGFAPYLECMTRSLFTGLATFCLGFSTTYFLQKLVSKRLPYPLKTSILISTLVATGAAYKVTADRTSSCQAGWMAAEGKFTALSNVEEGGDDEVRQEELS
;
A
#
# COMPACT_ATOMS: atom_id res chain seq x y z
N MET A 1 -33.14 -3.63 -9.52
CA MET A 1 -32.03 -2.67 -9.72
C MET A 1 -32.14 -1.39 -8.89
N ASN A 2 -33.34 -0.92 -8.49
CA ASN A 2 -33.49 0.30 -7.69
C ASN A 2 -33.05 0.15 -6.22
N ASP A 3 -33.16 -1.05 -5.63
CA ASP A 3 -32.72 -1.31 -4.24
C ASP A 3 -31.22 -1.08 -4.03
N ILE A 4 -30.36 -1.58 -4.93
CA ILE A 4 -28.90 -1.45 -4.79
C ILE A 4 -28.47 0.02 -4.79
N ARG A 5 -29.12 0.86 -5.59
CA ARG A 5 -28.85 2.30 -5.62
C ARG A 5 -29.27 3.00 -4.33
N ARG A 6 -30.47 2.70 -3.81
CA ARG A 6 -30.92 3.25 -2.52
C ARG A 6 -30.03 2.83 -1.37
N LEU A 7 -29.61 1.57 -1.33
CA LEU A 7 -28.68 1.07 -0.31
C LEU A 7 -27.33 1.79 -0.38
N LYS A 8 -26.81 2.00 -1.59
CA LYS A 8 -25.57 2.77 -1.82
C LYS A 8 -25.70 4.23 -1.38
N GLU A 9 -26.84 4.86 -1.66
CA GLU A 9 -27.13 6.24 -1.26
C GLU A 9 -27.28 6.35 0.27
N GLN A 10 -27.97 5.43 0.93
CA GLN A 10 -28.09 5.40 2.40
C GLN A 10 -26.75 5.12 3.10
N GLN A 11 -25.91 4.25 2.55
CA GLN A 11 -24.57 3.99 3.09
C GLN A 11 -23.64 5.20 2.90
N ARG A 12 -23.77 5.90 1.78
CA ARG A 12 -23.02 7.14 1.50
C ARG A 12 -23.43 8.29 2.41
N GLU A 13 -24.71 8.37 2.80
CA GLU A 13 -25.16 9.36 3.79
C GLU A 13 -24.69 9.02 5.21
N LYS A 14 -24.62 7.73 5.57
CA LYS A 14 -24.15 7.30 6.90
C LYS A 14 -22.65 7.48 7.08
N HIS A 15 -21.87 7.28 6.02
CA HIS A 15 -20.39 7.40 6.02
C HIS A 15 -19.92 8.29 4.85
N PRO A 16 -20.07 9.63 4.93
CA PRO A 16 -19.69 10.54 3.85
C PRO A 16 -18.18 10.52 3.53
N GLY A 17 -17.34 10.10 4.49
CA GLY A 17 -15.89 9.94 4.32
C GLY A 17 -15.45 8.62 3.65
N PHE A 18 -16.35 7.64 3.50
CA PHE A 18 -16.00 6.31 3.00
C PHE A 18 -15.68 6.28 1.49
N ALA A 19 -16.39 7.10 0.70
CA ALA A 19 -16.14 7.21 -0.74
C ALA A 19 -14.76 7.79 -1.08
N PRO A 20 -14.34 8.95 -0.53
CA PRO A 20 -12.98 9.46 -0.77
C PRO A 20 -11.90 8.56 -0.18
N TYR A 21 -12.17 7.85 0.93
CA TYR A 21 -11.28 6.83 1.47
C TYR A 21 -11.04 5.68 0.48
N LEU A 22 -12.10 5.11 -0.11
CA LEU A 22 -11.99 4.01 -1.08
C LEU A 22 -11.25 4.43 -2.36
N GLU A 23 -11.46 5.66 -2.82
CA GLU A 23 -10.71 6.21 -3.97
C GLU A 23 -9.20 6.27 -3.64
N CYS A 24 -8.85 6.76 -2.45
CA CYS A 24 -7.47 6.83 -1.98
C CYS A 24 -6.83 5.44 -1.82
N MET A 25 -7.57 4.48 -1.24
CA MET A 25 -7.17 3.08 -1.06
C MET A 25 -6.88 2.39 -2.39
N THR A 26 -7.81 2.46 -3.34
CA THR A 26 -7.66 1.81 -4.65
C THR A 26 -6.50 2.42 -5.44
N ARG A 27 -6.33 3.75 -5.41
CA ARG A 27 -5.20 4.43 -6.04
C ARG A 27 -3.85 3.99 -5.44
N SER A 28 -3.80 3.84 -4.11
CA SER A 28 -2.60 3.37 -3.41
C SER A 28 -2.25 1.93 -3.79
N LEU A 29 -3.24 1.04 -3.82
CA LEU A 29 -3.10 -0.34 -4.29
C LEU A 29 -2.60 -0.44 -5.73
N PHE A 30 -3.17 0.33 -6.65
CA PHE A 30 -2.71 0.35 -8.05
C PHE A 30 -1.29 0.88 -8.18
N THR A 31 -0.92 1.87 -7.37
CA THR A 31 0.46 2.39 -7.34
C THR A 31 1.42 1.33 -6.82
N GLY A 32 1.08 0.62 -5.73
CA GLY A 32 1.86 -0.49 -5.20
C GLY A 32 2.06 -1.61 -6.23
N LEU A 33 0.98 -2.03 -6.91
CA LEU A 33 1.05 -3.02 -7.98
C LEU A 33 1.93 -2.57 -9.16
N ALA A 34 1.84 -1.30 -9.56
CA ALA A 34 2.70 -0.76 -10.61
C ALA A 34 4.18 -0.80 -10.20
N THR A 35 4.50 -0.39 -8.97
CA THR A 35 5.88 -0.44 -8.45
C THR A 35 6.40 -1.87 -8.34
N PHE A 36 5.56 -2.83 -7.93
CA PHE A 36 5.91 -4.25 -7.91
C PHE A 36 6.27 -4.77 -9.30
N CYS A 37 5.41 -4.53 -10.30
CA CYS A 37 5.64 -5.00 -11.67
C CYS A 37 6.92 -4.39 -12.28
N LEU A 38 7.15 -3.08 -12.07
CA LEU A 38 8.33 -2.38 -12.54
C LEU A 38 9.61 -2.85 -11.82
N GLY A 39 9.54 -3.03 -10.50
CA GLY A 39 10.65 -3.53 -9.68
C GLY A 39 11.03 -4.96 -10.06
N PHE A 40 10.04 -5.84 -10.22
CA PHE A 40 10.24 -7.23 -10.64
C PHE A 40 10.85 -7.31 -12.04
N SER A 41 10.32 -6.53 -12.99
CA SER A 41 10.83 -6.49 -14.36
C SER A 41 12.27 -5.98 -14.40
N THR A 42 12.55 -4.85 -13.77
CA THR A 42 13.90 -4.26 -13.69
C THR A 42 14.90 -5.25 -13.09
N THR A 43 14.53 -5.87 -11.98
CA THR A 43 15.40 -6.83 -11.29
C THR A 43 15.63 -8.08 -12.13
N TYR A 44 14.60 -8.59 -12.81
CA TYR A 44 14.72 -9.74 -13.71
C TYR A 44 15.66 -9.47 -14.90
N PHE A 45 15.54 -8.31 -15.55
CA PHE A 45 16.45 -7.92 -16.64
C PHE A 45 17.89 -7.74 -16.15
N LEU A 46 18.08 -7.10 -14.99
CA LEU A 46 19.40 -6.91 -14.39
C LEU A 46 20.06 -8.26 -14.04
N GLN A 47 19.29 -9.17 -13.44
CA GLN A 47 19.74 -10.54 -13.14
C GLN A 47 20.09 -11.32 -14.41
N LYS A 48 19.33 -11.15 -15.50
CA LYS A 48 19.61 -11.80 -16.78
C LYS A 48 20.88 -11.28 -17.44
N LEU A 49 21.18 -9.99 -17.28
CA LEU A 49 22.44 -9.38 -17.73
C LEU A 49 23.65 -9.90 -16.93
N VAL A 50 23.49 -10.00 -15.61
CA VAL A 50 24.54 -10.46 -14.67
C VAL A 50 24.81 -11.97 -14.79
N SER A 51 23.78 -12.81 -14.97
CA SER A 51 23.94 -14.25 -15.23
C SER A 51 24.74 -14.55 -16.51
N LYS A 52 24.83 -13.60 -17.45
CA LYS A 52 25.67 -13.73 -18.64
C LYS A 52 27.17 -13.66 -18.32
N ARG A 53 27.54 -13.10 -17.15
CA ARG A 53 28.92 -12.89 -16.66
C ARG A 53 29.30 -13.82 -15.49
N LEU A 54 28.34 -14.30 -14.70
CA LEU A 54 28.56 -15.12 -13.50
C LEU A 54 27.62 -16.35 -13.50
N PRO A 55 28.12 -17.59 -13.32
CA PRO A 55 27.31 -18.82 -13.31
C PRO A 55 26.50 -18.93 -12.01
N TYR A 56 25.50 -18.07 -11.85
CA TYR A 56 24.60 -18.05 -10.70
C TYR A 56 23.29 -18.82 -11.01
N PRO A 57 22.79 -19.69 -10.13
CA PRO A 57 21.57 -20.46 -10.38
C PRO A 57 20.36 -19.54 -10.51
N LEU A 58 19.67 -19.62 -11.66
CA LEU A 58 18.48 -18.82 -11.99
C LEU A 58 17.36 -18.84 -10.92
N LYS A 59 17.30 -19.92 -10.11
CA LYS A 59 16.29 -20.11 -9.06
C LYS A 59 16.45 -19.12 -7.89
N THR A 60 17.68 -18.82 -7.51
CA THR A 60 17.97 -17.91 -6.38
C THR A 60 17.65 -16.46 -6.76
N SER A 61 17.93 -16.09 -8.00
CA SER A 61 17.66 -14.76 -8.54
C SER A 61 16.17 -14.39 -8.49
N ILE A 62 15.28 -15.31 -8.89
CA ILE A 62 13.83 -15.06 -8.90
C ILE A 62 13.27 -14.92 -7.47
N LEU A 63 13.75 -15.72 -6.52
CA LEU A 63 13.33 -15.62 -5.12
C LEU A 63 13.69 -14.26 -4.51
N ILE A 64 14.91 -13.79 -4.74
CA ILE A 64 15.37 -12.49 -4.23
C ILE A 64 14.60 -11.34 -4.89
N SER A 65 14.37 -11.40 -6.20
CA SER A 65 13.59 -10.40 -6.94
C SER A 65 12.17 -10.28 -6.38
N THR A 66 11.50 -11.40 -6.14
CA THR A 66 10.15 -11.42 -5.59
C THR A 66 10.10 -10.91 -4.15
N LEU A 67 11.06 -11.29 -3.30
CA LEU A 67 11.12 -10.81 -1.92
C LEU A 67 11.34 -9.29 -1.86
N VAL A 68 12.29 -8.77 -2.63
CA VAL A 68 12.59 -7.33 -2.70
C VAL A 68 11.39 -6.56 -3.27
N ALA A 69 10.81 -7.04 -4.37
CA ALA A 69 9.64 -6.39 -4.98
C ALA A 69 8.43 -6.39 -4.03
N THR A 70 8.18 -7.49 -3.31
CA THR A 70 7.07 -7.59 -2.34
C THR A 70 7.30 -6.66 -1.15
N GLY A 71 8.52 -6.62 -0.60
CA GLY A 71 8.86 -5.72 0.50
C GLY A 71 8.70 -4.25 0.12
N ALA A 72 9.22 -3.85 -1.04
CA ALA A 72 9.09 -2.49 -1.56
C ALA A 72 7.61 -2.12 -1.83
N ALA A 73 6.86 -3.02 -2.47
CA ALA A 73 5.44 -2.84 -2.71
C ALA A 73 4.62 -2.76 -1.42
N TYR A 74 4.99 -3.54 -0.39
CA TYR A 74 4.34 -3.49 0.90
C TYR A 74 4.60 -2.17 1.61
N LYS A 75 5.86 -1.71 1.70
CA LYS A 75 6.20 -0.42 2.33
C LYS A 75 5.47 0.74 1.65
N VAL A 76 5.53 0.84 0.32
CA VAL A 76 4.83 1.92 -0.40
C VAL A 76 3.31 1.83 -0.23
N THR A 77 2.74 0.63 -0.19
CA THR A 77 1.31 0.45 0.01
C THR A 77 0.91 0.79 1.44
N ALA A 78 1.71 0.40 2.43
CA ALA A 78 1.48 0.66 3.85
C ALA A 78 1.53 2.16 4.16
N ASP A 79 2.55 2.88 3.68
CA ASP A 79 2.68 4.33 3.88
C ASP A 79 1.47 5.08 3.31
N ARG A 80 1.10 4.75 2.07
CA ARG A 80 -0.03 5.40 1.39
C ARG A 80 -1.37 5.03 2.03
N THR A 81 -1.51 3.78 2.47
CA THR A 81 -2.72 3.32 3.18
C THR A 81 -2.86 4.02 4.53
N SER A 82 -1.77 4.20 5.29
CA SER A 82 -1.79 4.92 6.57
C SER A 82 -2.27 6.37 6.41
N SER A 83 -1.84 7.04 5.33
CA SER A 83 -2.27 8.41 5.00
C SER A 83 -3.76 8.46 4.63
N CYS A 84 -4.25 7.51 3.83
CA CYS A 84 -5.67 7.41 3.50
C CYS A 84 -6.53 7.10 4.74
N GLN A 85 -6.02 6.24 5.63
CA GLN A 85 -6.66 5.88 6.88
C GLN A 85 -6.71 7.06 7.85
N ALA A 86 -5.64 7.86 7.98
CA ALA A 86 -5.64 9.08 8.77
C ALA A 86 -6.67 10.10 8.28
N GLY A 87 -6.81 10.28 6.96
CA GLY A 87 -7.85 11.12 6.38
C GLY A 87 -9.27 10.63 6.68
N TRP A 88 -9.47 9.32 6.71
CA TRP A 88 -10.74 8.71 7.09
C TRP A 88 -11.03 8.86 8.58
N MET A 89 -10.06 8.58 9.45
CA MET A 89 -10.17 8.75 10.90
C MET A 89 -10.40 10.21 11.31
N ALA A 90 -9.82 11.19 10.60
CA ALA A 90 -10.10 12.62 10.84
C ALA A 90 -11.52 13.02 10.38
N ALA A 91 -12.03 12.39 9.32
CA ALA A 91 -13.39 12.60 8.84
C ALA A 91 -14.43 11.94 9.76
N GLU A 92 -14.11 10.78 10.35
CA GLU A 92 -15.01 9.97 11.16
C GLU A 92 -14.86 10.20 12.67
N GLY A 93 -13.73 10.74 13.12
CA GLY A 93 -13.46 11.19 14.49
C GLY A 93 -14.32 12.39 14.90
N LYS A 94 -14.85 13.15 13.93
CA LYS A 94 -15.94 14.12 14.17
C LYS A 94 -17.28 13.45 14.54
N PHE A 95 -17.38 12.13 14.37
CA PHE A 95 -18.61 11.35 14.52
C PHE A 95 -18.48 10.13 15.47
N THR A 96 -17.28 9.80 16.00
CA THR A 96 -17.07 8.58 16.83
C THR A 96 -16.08 8.76 18.00
N ALA A 97 -16.30 8.02 19.09
CA ALA A 97 -15.72 8.11 20.44
C ALA A 97 -14.21 7.78 20.64
N LEU A 98 -13.36 7.87 19.61
CA LEU A 98 -11.94 7.46 19.65
C LEU A 98 -10.91 8.58 19.93
N SER A 99 -11.36 9.81 20.24
CA SER A 99 -10.46 10.97 20.47
C SER A 99 -9.52 10.86 21.69
N ASN A 100 -9.51 9.74 22.42
CA ASN A 100 -8.75 9.56 23.67
C ASN A 100 -7.42 8.78 23.51
N VAL A 101 -6.97 8.40 22.30
CA VAL A 101 -5.87 7.42 22.13
C VAL A 101 -4.63 7.94 21.38
N GLU A 102 -4.65 9.11 20.75
CA GLU A 102 -3.66 9.52 19.73
C GLU A 102 -2.38 10.24 20.26
N GLU A 103 -1.86 9.90 21.44
CA GLU A 103 -0.70 10.60 22.05
C GLU A 103 0.66 9.86 22.04
N GLY A 104 0.89 8.74 21.32
CA GLY A 104 2.26 8.20 21.31
C GLY A 104 2.61 7.02 20.40
N GLY A 105 3.09 7.28 19.18
CA GLY A 105 3.58 6.18 18.32
C GLY A 105 4.41 6.50 17.07
N ASP A 106 5.08 7.66 16.96
CA ASP A 106 5.71 8.10 15.69
C ASP A 106 7.22 7.82 15.49
N ASP A 107 7.93 7.10 16.38
CA ASP A 107 9.41 7.12 16.37
C ASP A 107 10.16 5.91 15.73
N GLU A 108 9.52 4.82 15.29
CA GLU A 108 10.28 3.55 15.06
C GLU A 108 10.68 3.21 13.60
N VAL A 109 10.09 3.80 12.55
CA VAL A 109 10.27 3.25 11.17
C VAL A 109 11.50 3.79 10.43
N ARG A 110 12.21 4.78 10.99
CA ARG A 110 13.41 5.39 10.39
C ARG A 110 14.72 4.70 10.80
N GLN A 111 14.76 3.36 10.85
CA GLN A 111 16.00 2.63 11.13
C GLN A 111 16.41 1.56 10.11
N GLU A 112 15.59 1.18 9.12
CA GLU A 112 16.01 0.15 8.13
C GLU A 112 16.63 0.70 6.84
N GLU A 113 16.54 2.00 6.54
CA GLU A 113 17.12 2.60 5.32
C GLU A 113 18.56 3.13 5.52
N LEU A 114 19.19 2.88 6.68
CA LEU A 114 20.58 3.29 6.93
C LEU A 114 21.37 2.29 7.80
N SER A 115 21.28 0.99 7.49
CA SER A 115 22.26 -0.01 7.93
C SER A 115 22.42 -1.12 6.90
#